data_AF-R4WFC3-F1
#
_entry.id   AF-R4WFC3-F1
#
_cell.length_a   1.000
_cell.length_b   1.000
_cell.length_c   1.000
_cell.angle_alpha   90.00
_cell.angle_beta   90.00
_cell.angle_gamma   90.00
#
_symmetry.space_group_name_H-M   'P 1'
#
loop_
_entity.id
_entity.type
_entity.pdbx_description
1 polymer ?
#
loop_
_entity_poly.entity_id
_entity_poly.type
_entity_poly.pdbx_seq_one_letter_code
_entity_poly.pdbx_strand_id
1 'polypeptide(L)'
;MAVGLEKLMAVRDFTLCGVARYSFSTRIAPFVADTTLHYFVIRITFRSSDVTIRCSRPFRHPSKHAFASHLLKNMKRWHTALLLSAAFFAISNRSGAATQTSTSYPARMVQSSHPPYVASVANGRLVSITLPPQQLKLDMNAANSIASETGDFKPARYAFPDARVPQSLLSHLTGIYAYDRRRDVPIVSSGGDWVVAEYFRAGSHIPVSRFQLLGKQVRRQEQLDRDGRTVRIVEVGWARASATGESDGAELSALDEHPAWLRVFKVLPGGKRQLVALAWRKTRFTTAPDTYDEPKDGELAYGLPNGVVKWHSMREFARAENIDLDASSLAGSSRRQSARM
;
A
#
# COMPACT_ATOMS: atom_id res chain seq x y z
N MET A 1 -23.04 2.96 -22.30
CA MET A 1 -21.91 3.79 -22.77
C MET A 1 -21.65 4.91 -21.78
N ALA A 2 -20.82 4.68 -20.77
CA ALA A 2 -20.23 5.70 -19.88
C ALA A 2 -19.34 4.97 -18.86
N VAL A 3 -18.22 4.39 -19.32
CA VAL A 3 -17.17 3.88 -18.43
C VAL A 3 -15.85 4.17 -19.13
N GLY A 4 -14.99 4.97 -18.51
CA GLY A 4 -13.63 5.21 -19.01
C GLY A 4 -13.21 6.67 -18.99
N LEU A 5 -13.07 7.27 -17.80
CA LEU A 5 -12.30 8.50 -17.66
C LEU A 5 -11.44 8.62 -16.39
N GLU A 6 -11.40 7.60 -15.54
CA GLU A 6 -10.70 7.69 -14.24
C GLU A 6 -9.26 7.13 -14.26
N LYS A 7 -8.83 6.43 -15.32
CA LYS A 7 -7.49 5.83 -15.40
C LYS A 7 -6.34 6.78 -15.77
N LEU A 8 -6.51 8.10 -15.69
CA LEU A 8 -5.61 9.03 -16.38
C LEU A 8 -4.57 9.79 -15.55
N MET A 9 -4.45 9.58 -14.23
CA MET A 9 -3.47 10.34 -13.45
C MET A 9 -2.74 9.51 -12.40
N ALA A 10 -1.73 8.77 -12.83
CA ALA A 10 -0.68 8.23 -11.97
C ALA A 10 0.66 8.12 -12.73
N VAL A 11 1.19 9.23 -13.25
CA VAL A 11 2.60 9.37 -13.67
C VAL A 11 3.03 10.80 -13.34
N ARG A 12 4.04 10.98 -12.49
CA ARG A 12 4.56 12.30 -12.11
C ARG A 12 6.09 12.32 -12.23
N ASP A 13 6.58 13.09 -13.20
CA ASP A 13 7.94 13.64 -13.19
C ASP A 13 7.84 15.17 -13.05
N PHE A 14 8.53 15.72 -12.06
CA PHE A 14 8.61 17.16 -11.83
C PHE A 14 9.96 17.69 -12.34
N THR A 15 9.93 18.75 -13.13
CA THR A 15 11.14 19.53 -13.42
C THR A 15 10.92 20.97 -12.98
N LEU A 16 11.66 21.38 -11.94
CA LEU A 16 11.70 22.77 -11.48
C LEU A 16 12.69 23.55 -12.35
N CYS A 17 12.18 24.49 -13.16
CA CYS A 17 13.00 25.57 -13.70
C CYS A 17 12.74 26.84 -12.89
N GLY A 18 13.81 27.51 -12.49
CA GLY A 18 13.75 28.75 -11.69
C GLY A 18 12.87 29.81 -12.36
N VAL A 19 12.15 30.56 -11.52
CA VAL A 19 10.98 31.42 -11.78
C VAL A 19 9.66 30.64 -11.75
N ALA A 20 8.77 30.97 -10.80
CA ALA A 20 7.50 30.31 -10.50
C ALA A 20 6.61 30.06 -11.74
N ARG A 21 6.93 28.99 -12.47
CA ARG A 21 6.20 28.49 -13.63
C ARG A 21 6.06 26.99 -13.44
N TYR A 22 4.83 26.56 -13.22
CA TYR A 22 4.49 25.16 -13.22
C TYR A 22 4.12 24.76 -14.64
N SER A 23 4.98 23.96 -15.28
CA SER A 23 4.65 23.30 -16.54
C SER A 23 4.41 21.83 -16.27
N PHE A 24 3.23 21.35 -16.66
CA PHE A 24 2.89 19.94 -16.62
C PHE A 24 2.80 19.40 -18.05
N SER A 25 3.40 18.22 -18.26
CA SER A 25 3.23 17.46 -19.49
C SER A 25 2.80 16.06 -19.11
N THR A 26 1.66 15.62 -19.66
CA THR A 26 1.22 14.22 -19.53
C THR A 26 1.06 13.59 -20.89
N ARG A 27 1.41 12.30 -20.96
CA ARG A 27 1.07 11.45 -22.10
C ARG A 27 -0.22 10.73 -21.75
N ILE A 28 -1.25 10.99 -22.53
CA ILE A 28 -2.53 10.32 -22.39
C ILE A 28 -2.46 8.97 -23.09
N ALA A 29 -2.92 7.91 -22.43
CA ALA A 29 -2.99 6.57 -22.99
C ALA A 29 -3.79 6.55 -24.31
N PRO A 30 -3.41 5.72 -25.28
CA PRO A 30 -4.02 5.71 -26.61
C PRO A 30 -5.51 5.35 -26.52
N PHE A 31 -6.32 6.11 -27.25
CA PHE A 31 -7.68 5.72 -27.59
C PHE A 31 -7.62 4.80 -28.81
N VAL A 32 -8.07 3.55 -28.68
CA VAL A 32 -8.12 2.61 -29.80
C VAL A 32 -9.42 2.86 -30.56
N ALA A 33 -9.32 3.63 -31.63
CA ALA A 33 -10.25 3.58 -32.75
C ALA A 33 -9.40 3.40 -34.01
N ASP A 34 -9.56 2.25 -34.67
CA ASP A 34 -8.86 1.81 -35.88
C ASP A 34 -7.33 1.68 -35.79
N THR A 35 -6.86 0.51 -35.33
CA THR A 35 -5.54 -0.15 -35.55
C THR A 35 -4.25 0.67 -35.57
N THR A 36 -4.27 1.94 -35.17
CA THR A 36 -3.14 2.86 -35.25
C THR A 36 -3.01 3.60 -33.92
N LEU A 37 -1.94 3.35 -33.18
CA LEU A 37 -1.69 4.05 -31.92
C LEU A 37 -1.27 5.50 -32.19
N HIS A 38 -2.12 6.45 -31.81
CA HIS A 38 -1.75 7.86 -31.74
C HIS A 38 -1.49 8.27 -30.28
N TYR A 39 -0.29 8.79 -30.02
CA TYR A 39 0.05 9.40 -28.74
C TYR A 39 -0.14 10.90 -28.80
N PHE A 40 -0.72 11.48 -27.73
CA PHE A 40 -0.87 12.91 -27.58
C PHE A 40 -0.08 13.41 -26.37
N VAL A 41 0.55 14.56 -26.55
CA VAL A 41 1.21 15.30 -25.47
C VAL A 41 0.39 16.56 -25.22
N ILE A 42 -0.23 16.64 -24.04
CA ILE A 42 -0.89 17.86 -23.59
C ILE A 42 0.08 18.59 -22.67
N ARG A 43 0.32 19.87 -22.98
CA ARG A 43 1.09 20.77 -22.11
C ARG A 43 0.15 21.78 -21.48
N ILE A 44 0.09 21.78 -20.16
CA ILE A 44 -0.69 22.75 -19.39
C ILE A 44 0.30 23.65 -18.66
N THR A 45 0.17 24.95 -18.84
CA THR A 45 1.04 25.95 -18.21
C THR A 45 0.19 26.88 -17.36
N PHE A 46 0.57 27.01 -16.08
CA PHE A 46 -0.05 27.93 -15.13
C PHE A 46 0.82 29.18 -15.00
N ARG A 47 0.22 30.34 -15.24
CA ARG A 47 0.78 31.64 -14.89
C ARG A 47 -0.23 32.34 -13.99
N SER A 48 0.23 33.19 -13.07
CA SER A 48 -0.48 33.69 -11.86
C SER A 48 -1.93 34.17 -11.99
N SER A 49 -2.51 34.28 -13.19
CA SER A 49 -3.92 34.58 -13.43
C SER A 49 -4.54 33.82 -14.62
N ASP A 50 -3.77 33.01 -15.35
CA ASP A 50 -4.19 32.39 -16.61
C ASP A 50 -3.76 30.92 -16.74
N VAL A 51 -4.65 30.11 -17.31
CA VAL A 51 -4.39 28.71 -17.69
C VAL A 51 -4.33 28.61 -19.20
N THR A 52 -3.17 28.26 -19.76
CA THR A 52 -3.01 28.00 -21.19
C THR A 52 -2.80 26.51 -21.44
N ILE A 53 -3.64 25.91 -22.30
CA ILE A 53 -3.53 24.52 -22.74
C ILE A 53 -3.07 24.53 -24.20
N ARG A 54 -1.94 23.88 -24.51
CA ARG A 54 -1.49 23.66 -25.89
C ARG A 54 -1.42 22.16 -26.19
N CYS A 55 -2.04 21.74 -27.28
CA CYS A 55 -1.91 20.39 -27.84
C CYS A 55 -0.90 20.42 -29.00
N SER A 56 0.01 19.46 -29.03
CA SER A 56 1.13 19.44 -29.98
C SER A 56 0.79 19.01 -31.41
N ARG A 57 -0.45 18.59 -31.70
CA ARG A 57 -0.92 18.29 -33.07
C ARG A 57 -2.37 18.78 -33.31
N PRO A 58 -2.70 19.33 -34.49
CA PRO A 58 -4.05 19.78 -34.81
C PRO A 58 -4.97 18.57 -35.03
N PHE A 59 -6.00 18.48 -34.20
CA PHE A 59 -7.13 17.55 -34.37
C PHE A 59 -8.01 18.03 -35.56
N ARG A 60 -8.29 17.19 -36.56
CA ARG A 60 -9.37 17.42 -37.55
C ARG A 60 -10.57 16.59 -37.13
N HIS A 61 -11.37 17.10 -36.19
CA HIS A 61 -12.68 16.52 -35.85
C HIS A 61 -13.64 17.66 -35.46
N PRO A 62 -14.92 17.62 -35.87
CA PRO A 62 -15.86 18.75 -35.77
C PRO A 62 -16.35 19.11 -34.35
N SER A 63 -15.85 18.49 -33.27
CA SER A 63 -16.39 18.66 -31.91
C SER A 63 -15.45 19.35 -30.90
N LYS A 64 -14.45 20.12 -31.37
CA LYS A 64 -13.46 20.82 -30.51
C LYS A 64 -14.07 21.68 -29.40
N HIS A 65 -15.22 22.32 -29.67
CA HIS A 65 -15.86 23.21 -28.69
C HIS A 65 -16.52 22.46 -27.51
N ALA A 66 -17.03 21.25 -27.73
CA ALA A 66 -17.72 20.49 -26.68
C ALA A 66 -16.75 19.95 -25.63
N PHE A 67 -15.58 19.43 -26.07
CA PHE A 67 -14.58 18.87 -25.17
C PHE A 67 -13.88 19.92 -24.30
N ALA A 68 -13.51 21.06 -24.89
CA ALA A 68 -12.87 22.17 -24.15
C ALA A 68 -13.82 22.80 -23.13
N SER A 69 -15.10 22.97 -23.48
CA SER A 69 -16.14 23.51 -22.59
C SER A 69 -16.39 22.61 -21.37
N HIS A 70 -16.38 21.29 -21.55
CA HIS A 70 -16.60 20.32 -20.47
C HIS A 70 -15.44 20.28 -19.47
N LEU A 71 -14.19 20.37 -19.95
CA LEU A 71 -12.99 20.43 -19.10
C LEU A 71 -12.93 21.70 -18.24
N LEU A 72 -13.26 22.86 -18.81
CA LEU A 72 -13.29 24.14 -18.11
C LEU A 72 -14.37 24.21 -17.03
N LYS A 73 -15.56 23.62 -17.27
CA LYS A 73 -16.64 23.55 -16.27
C LYS A 73 -16.27 22.69 -15.07
N ASN A 74 -15.59 21.57 -15.29
CA ASN A 74 -15.17 20.71 -14.18
C ASN A 74 -14.08 21.38 -13.35
N MET A 75 -13.05 22.01 -13.96
CA MET A 75 -11.96 22.65 -13.20
C MET A 75 -12.41 23.80 -12.28
N LYS A 76 -13.44 24.58 -12.66
CA LYS A 76 -13.99 25.64 -11.79
C LYS A 76 -14.63 25.09 -10.50
N ARG A 77 -15.27 23.91 -10.55
CA ARG A 77 -15.87 23.26 -9.37
C ARG A 77 -14.82 22.77 -8.37
N TRP A 78 -13.63 22.38 -8.84
CA TRP A 78 -12.54 21.92 -7.97
C TRP A 78 -11.82 23.07 -7.24
N HIS A 79 -11.71 24.26 -7.84
CA HIS A 79 -11.16 25.44 -7.14
C HIS A 79 -12.04 25.88 -5.96
N THR A 80 -13.36 25.77 -6.06
CA THR A 80 -14.28 26.12 -4.97
C THR A 80 -14.21 25.13 -3.81
N ALA A 81 -14.07 23.84 -4.10
CA ALA A 81 -13.89 22.80 -3.08
C ALA A 81 -12.55 22.94 -2.31
N LEU A 82 -11.49 23.39 -2.99
CA LEU A 82 -10.18 23.59 -2.38
C LEU A 82 -10.15 24.78 -1.40
N LEU A 83 -10.92 25.84 -1.68
CA LEU A 83 -11.03 27.02 -0.80
C LEU A 83 -11.88 26.77 0.45
N LEU A 84 -12.92 25.93 0.36
CA LEU A 84 -13.78 25.56 1.50
C LEU A 84 -13.06 24.64 2.51
N SER A 85 -12.09 23.85 2.05
CA SER A 85 -11.31 22.94 2.91
C SER A 85 -10.34 23.69 3.83
N ALA A 86 -9.87 24.88 3.42
CA ALA A 86 -8.95 25.69 4.21
C ALA A 86 -9.63 26.42 5.39
N ALA A 87 -10.95 26.63 5.35
CA ALA A 87 -11.68 27.35 6.41
C ALA A 87 -12.03 26.47 7.63
N PHE A 88 -12.09 25.14 7.49
CA PHE A 88 -12.50 24.23 8.57
C PHE A 88 -11.39 23.91 9.59
N PHE A 89 -10.13 24.17 9.28
CA PHE A 89 -9.01 23.88 10.19
C PHE A 89 -8.78 24.96 11.27
N ALA A 90 -9.50 26.08 11.27
CA ALA A 90 -9.21 27.21 12.14
C ALA A 90 -9.97 27.23 13.49
N ILE A 91 -10.94 26.35 13.75
CA ILE A 91 -11.87 26.52 14.91
C ILE A 91 -11.81 25.40 15.96
N SER A 92 -11.10 24.29 15.71
CA SER A 92 -11.08 23.16 16.65
C SER A 92 -9.71 22.99 17.31
N ASN A 93 -9.42 23.75 18.36
CA ASN A 93 -8.34 23.41 19.33
C ASN A 93 -8.46 24.20 20.64
N ARG A 94 -9.29 23.71 21.57
CA ARG A 94 -9.13 23.95 23.02
C ARG A 94 -9.51 22.69 23.78
N SER A 95 -8.52 21.88 24.13
CA SER A 95 -8.58 20.96 25.27
C SER A 95 -7.14 20.64 25.67
N GLY A 96 -6.78 21.05 26.89
CA GLY A 96 -5.45 20.90 27.45
C GLY A 96 -5.15 19.45 27.79
N ALA A 97 -4.21 18.86 27.06
CA ALA A 97 -3.43 17.72 27.53
C ALA A 97 -2.01 18.24 27.77
N ALA A 98 -1.44 17.93 28.93
CA ALA A 98 -0.07 18.28 29.27
C ALA A 98 0.89 17.69 28.23
N THR A 99 1.44 18.57 27.40
CA THR A 99 2.45 18.23 26.39
C THR A 99 3.71 17.79 27.12
N GLN A 100 3.94 16.48 27.21
CA GLN A 100 5.30 16.00 27.42
C GLN A 100 6.11 16.47 26.21
N THR A 101 6.86 17.55 26.38
CA THR A 101 7.87 18.02 25.44
C THR A 101 8.99 16.99 25.42
N SER A 102 8.75 15.86 24.76
CA SER A 102 9.84 15.03 24.26
C SER A 102 10.61 15.91 23.29
N THR A 103 11.79 16.38 23.70
CA THR A 103 12.77 17.01 22.83
C THR A 103 13.14 16.00 21.76
N SER A 104 12.41 16.02 20.64
CA SER A 104 12.71 15.20 19.48
C SER A 104 13.91 15.83 18.79
N TYR A 105 15.09 15.33 19.11
CA TYR A 105 16.27 15.67 18.34
C TYR A 105 16.02 15.23 16.89
N PRO A 106 16.24 16.12 15.91
CA PRO A 106 16.03 15.78 14.51
C PRO A 106 16.93 14.62 14.13
N ALA A 107 16.37 13.65 13.43
CA ALA A 107 17.14 12.52 12.96
C ALA A 107 18.18 12.99 11.92
N ARG A 108 19.44 12.60 12.12
CA ARG A 108 20.54 12.86 11.19
C ARG A 108 20.67 11.71 10.21
N MET A 109 20.81 12.03 8.93
CA MET A 109 21.11 11.04 7.89
C MET A 109 22.62 10.76 7.85
N VAL A 110 22.99 9.49 7.77
CA VAL A 110 24.37 9.00 7.63
C VAL A 110 24.42 8.08 6.42
N GLN A 111 25.36 8.30 5.52
CA GLN A 111 25.53 7.49 4.31
C GLN A 111 26.93 6.87 4.29
N SER A 112 27.04 5.66 3.76
CA SER A 112 28.32 5.03 3.42
C SER A 112 28.25 4.45 2.02
N SER A 113 29.40 4.41 1.34
CA SER A 113 29.59 3.67 0.08
C SER A 113 30.23 2.30 0.29
N HIS A 114 30.85 2.05 1.46
CA HIS A 114 31.60 0.83 1.75
C HIS A 114 31.40 0.40 3.23
N PRO A 115 30.49 -0.53 3.55
CA PRO A 115 29.44 -1.05 2.66
C PRO A 115 28.39 0.03 2.33
N PRO A 116 27.69 -0.08 1.18
CA PRO A 116 26.69 0.91 0.77
C PRO A 116 25.45 0.89 1.68
N TYR A 117 25.12 2.03 2.28
CA TYR A 117 23.87 2.21 3.05
C TYR A 117 23.45 3.67 3.19
N VAL A 118 22.17 3.87 3.52
CA VAL A 118 21.63 5.17 3.99
C VAL A 118 20.90 4.94 5.31
N ALA A 119 21.38 5.54 6.39
CA ALA A 119 20.88 5.37 7.75
C ALA A 119 20.32 6.67 8.32
N SER A 120 19.33 6.55 9.21
CA SER A 120 18.76 7.63 10.00
C SER A 120 19.09 7.38 11.47
N VAL A 121 19.72 8.36 12.10
CA VAL A 121 20.22 8.27 13.49
C VAL A 121 19.65 9.41 14.32
N ALA A 122 19.05 9.09 15.46
CA ALA A 122 18.56 10.08 16.42
C ALA A 122 19.11 9.74 17.81
N ASN A 123 19.65 10.73 18.53
CA ASN A 123 20.17 10.55 19.89
C ASN A 123 21.22 9.43 20.02
N GLY A 124 22.13 9.32 19.04
CA GLY A 124 23.13 8.25 18.98
C GLY A 124 22.57 6.85 18.72
N ARG A 125 21.27 6.74 18.38
CA ARG A 125 20.58 5.48 18.09
C ARG A 125 20.24 5.38 16.60
N LEU A 126 20.45 4.21 16.04
CA LEU A 126 20.01 3.87 14.69
C LEU A 126 18.48 3.68 14.70
N VAL A 127 17.77 4.53 13.96
CA VAL A 127 16.31 4.50 13.84
C VAL A 127 15.88 3.64 12.65
N SER A 128 16.57 3.83 11.51
CA SER A 128 16.38 3.01 10.32
C SER A 128 17.62 2.98 9.45
N ILE A 129 17.74 1.95 8.61
CA ILE A 129 18.81 1.80 7.63
C ILE A 129 18.27 1.19 6.34
N THR A 130 18.56 1.80 5.20
CA THR A 130 18.29 1.24 3.89
C THR A 130 19.56 0.58 3.36
N LEU A 131 19.43 -0.70 2.99
CA LEU A 131 20.52 -1.54 2.53
C LEU A 131 20.20 -2.10 1.14
N PRO A 132 21.18 -2.16 0.22
CA PRO A 132 21.00 -2.89 -1.02
C PRO A 132 20.80 -4.39 -0.73
N PRO A 133 20.28 -5.13 -1.73
CA PRO A 133 20.20 -6.58 -1.65
C PRO A 133 21.52 -7.21 -1.23
N GLN A 134 21.45 -8.34 -0.52
CA GLN A 134 22.58 -9.17 -0.09
C GLN A 134 23.48 -8.61 1.03
N GLN A 135 23.32 -7.36 1.49
CA GLN A 135 24.09 -6.86 2.65
C GLN A 135 23.77 -7.60 3.95
N LEU A 136 22.51 -8.03 4.12
CA LEU A 136 22.06 -8.87 5.23
C LEU A 136 21.65 -10.25 4.69
N LYS A 137 22.64 -11.10 4.38
CA LYS A 137 22.45 -12.39 3.71
C LYS A 137 21.42 -13.33 4.35
N LEU A 138 21.24 -13.30 5.68
CA LEU A 138 20.29 -14.19 6.35
C LEU A 138 18.83 -13.76 6.12
N ASP A 139 18.60 -12.46 6.00
CA ASP A 139 17.28 -11.92 5.68
C ASP A 139 17.08 -11.86 4.16
N MET A 140 18.10 -11.47 3.39
CA MET A 140 18.06 -11.28 1.94
C MET A 140 18.94 -12.31 1.22
N ASN A 141 18.45 -13.55 1.15
CA ASN A 141 19.01 -14.65 0.35
C ASN A 141 18.03 -15.07 -0.76
N ALA A 142 18.40 -16.03 -1.60
CA ALA A 142 17.55 -16.52 -2.68
C ALA A 142 16.16 -17.02 -2.22
N ALA A 143 16.04 -17.55 -1.00
CA ALA A 143 14.78 -18.04 -0.45
C ALA A 143 13.91 -16.93 0.18
N ASN A 144 14.53 -15.87 0.70
CA ASN A 144 13.87 -14.83 1.48
C ASN A 144 13.82 -13.45 0.79
N SER A 145 14.44 -13.32 -0.37
CA SER A 145 14.45 -12.08 -1.14
C SER A 145 13.13 -11.90 -1.88
N ILE A 146 12.59 -10.69 -1.80
CA ILE A 146 11.35 -10.32 -2.46
C ILE A 146 11.74 -9.63 -3.77
N ALA A 147 11.46 -10.30 -4.89
CA ALA A 147 11.61 -9.71 -6.21
C ALA A 147 10.51 -8.66 -6.44
N SER A 148 10.85 -7.60 -7.15
CA SER A 148 9.91 -6.61 -7.64
C SER A 148 9.03 -7.18 -8.77
N GLU A 149 8.12 -6.37 -9.27
CA GLU A 149 7.34 -6.64 -10.48
C GLU A 149 8.20 -6.87 -11.74
N THR A 150 9.40 -6.29 -11.78
CA THR A 150 10.37 -6.45 -12.87
C THR A 150 11.38 -7.57 -12.62
N GLY A 151 11.24 -8.32 -11.52
CA GLY A 151 12.12 -9.43 -11.17
C GLY A 151 13.46 -9.02 -10.54
N ASP A 152 13.70 -7.72 -10.32
CA ASP A 152 14.90 -7.21 -9.66
C ASP A 152 14.71 -7.12 -8.13
N PHE A 153 15.80 -7.24 -7.38
CA PHE A 153 15.77 -7.07 -5.94
C PHE A 153 15.98 -5.60 -5.57
N LYS A 154 14.97 -4.99 -4.96
CA LYS A 154 15.06 -3.60 -4.49
C LYS A 154 15.81 -3.51 -3.16
N PRO A 155 16.41 -2.35 -2.83
CA PRO A 155 16.92 -2.08 -1.49
C PRO A 155 15.83 -2.26 -0.43
N ALA A 156 16.21 -2.83 0.72
CA ALA A 156 15.30 -3.03 1.84
C ALA A 156 15.57 -1.97 2.91
N ARG A 157 14.50 -1.41 3.47
CA ARG A 157 14.58 -0.53 4.64
C ARG A 157 14.35 -1.35 5.90
N TYR A 158 15.28 -1.27 6.84
CA TYR A 158 15.14 -1.82 8.18
C TYR A 158 14.81 -0.70 9.16
N ALA A 159 13.83 -0.91 10.03
CA ALA A 159 13.47 -0.01 11.11
C ALA A 159 13.41 -0.78 12.44
N PHE A 160 13.63 -0.07 13.54
CA PHE A 160 13.81 -0.66 14.88
C PHE A 160 12.77 -0.10 15.85
N PRO A 161 11.47 -0.46 15.71
CA PRO A 161 10.39 0.23 16.41
C PRO A 161 10.45 0.08 17.93
N ASP A 162 10.85 -1.09 18.44
CA ASP A 162 10.89 -1.41 19.87
C ASP A 162 12.32 -1.62 20.42
N ALA A 163 13.35 -1.26 19.65
CA ALA A 163 14.74 -1.54 19.99
C ALA A 163 15.61 -0.28 20.09
N ARG A 164 16.46 -0.23 21.12
CA ARG A 164 17.51 0.79 21.25
C ARG A 164 18.78 0.31 20.56
N VAL A 165 18.84 0.56 19.26
CA VAL A 165 19.94 0.10 18.41
C VAL A 165 21.06 1.15 18.41
N PRO A 166 22.28 0.84 18.88
CA PRO A 166 23.37 1.81 18.91
C PRO A 166 23.88 2.15 17.50
N GLN A 167 24.25 3.41 17.26
CA GLN A 167 24.82 3.83 15.98
C GLN A 167 26.12 3.06 15.63
N SER A 168 26.86 2.57 16.62
CA SER A 168 28.10 1.79 16.39
C SER A 168 27.90 0.58 15.47
N LEU A 169 26.67 0.04 15.37
CA LEU A 169 26.34 -1.05 14.44
C LEU A 169 26.51 -0.71 12.97
N LEU A 170 26.58 0.57 12.59
CA LEU A 170 26.89 0.97 11.23
C LEU A 170 28.29 0.50 10.77
N SER A 171 29.21 0.23 11.71
CA SER A 171 30.51 -0.37 11.42
C SER A 171 30.47 -1.89 11.24
N HIS A 172 29.43 -2.55 11.76
CA HIS A 172 29.28 -4.01 11.80
C HIS A 172 27.81 -4.38 11.56
N LEU A 173 27.34 -4.26 10.31
CA LEU A 173 25.92 -4.34 9.97
C LEU A 173 25.25 -5.66 10.40
N THR A 174 25.97 -6.77 10.46
CA THR A 174 25.42 -8.07 10.90
C THR A 174 24.90 -8.05 12.33
N GLY A 175 25.38 -7.14 13.18
CA GLY A 175 24.86 -6.97 14.54
C GLY A 175 23.39 -6.51 14.60
N ILE A 176 22.82 -6.05 13.48
CA ILE A 176 21.37 -5.78 13.32
C ILE A 176 20.53 -7.01 13.70
N TYR A 177 21.03 -8.23 13.47
CA TYR A 177 20.29 -9.46 13.80
C TYR A 177 20.03 -9.64 15.30
N ALA A 178 20.79 -8.98 16.17
CA ALA A 178 20.59 -9.03 17.61
C ALA A 178 19.36 -8.23 18.08
N TYR A 179 18.63 -7.56 17.18
CA TYR A 179 17.50 -6.70 17.50
C TYR A 179 16.23 -7.09 16.74
N ASP A 180 15.09 -6.82 17.38
CA ASP A 180 13.80 -6.80 16.71
C ASP A 180 13.84 -5.76 15.59
N ARG A 181 13.40 -6.14 14.41
CA ARG A 181 13.51 -5.30 13.22
C ARG A 181 12.32 -5.52 12.29
N ARG A 182 11.82 -4.41 11.78
CA ARG A 182 10.89 -4.38 10.66
C ARG A 182 11.70 -4.23 9.37
N ARG A 183 11.38 -5.00 8.35
CA ARG A 183 11.94 -4.88 7.01
C ARG A 183 10.83 -4.49 6.03
N ASP A 184 11.03 -3.40 5.30
CA ASP A 184 10.15 -2.97 4.22
C ASP A 184 10.89 -3.12 2.88
N VAL A 185 10.32 -3.89 1.96
CA VAL A 185 10.85 -4.11 0.61
C VAL A 185 9.85 -3.58 -0.42
N PRO A 186 10.19 -2.55 -1.22
CA PRO A 186 9.34 -2.09 -2.30
C PRO A 186 9.14 -3.17 -3.37
N ILE A 187 7.90 -3.34 -3.83
CA ILE A 187 7.55 -4.31 -4.88
C ILE A 187 7.11 -3.67 -6.20
N VAL A 188 7.05 -2.34 -6.25
CA VAL A 188 6.82 -1.56 -7.47
C VAL A 188 7.87 -0.48 -7.62
N SER A 189 8.29 -0.23 -8.86
CA SER A 189 9.30 0.76 -9.22
C SER A 189 8.78 2.20 -9.19
N SER A 190 7.46 2.40 -9.18
CA SER A 190 6.81 3.69 -9.44
C SER A 190 6.59 4.62 -8.23
N GLY A 191 7.13 4.31 -7.04
CA GLY A 191 7.06 5.28 -5.94
C GLY A 191 6.97 4.76 -4.51
N GLY A 192 7.25 3.48 -4.25
CA GLY A 192 7.42 3.00 -2.87
C GLY A 192 6.15 2.88 -2.01
N ASP A 193 4.97 3.17 -2.56
CA ASP A 193 3.72 2.97 -1.82
C ASP A 193 3.38 1.48 -1.66
N TRP A 194 3.81 0.62 -2.58
CA TRP A 194 3.64 -0.83 -2.45
C TRP A 194 4.88 -1.46 -1.83
N VAL A 195 4.74 -2.00 -0.63
CA VAL A 195 5.83 -2.66 0.09
C VAL A 195 5.39 -4.01 0.65
N VAL A 196 6.31 -4.97 0.63
CA VAL A 196 6.23 -6.12 1.52
C VAL A 196 6.91 -5.73 2.83
N ALA A 197 6.13 -5.69 3.91
CA ALA A 197 6.59 -5.37 5.24
C ALA A 197 6.63 -6.63 6.10
N GLU A 198 7.74 -6.86 6.77
CA GLU A 198 7.99 -8.05 7.58
C GLU A 198 8.54 -7.66 8.94
N TYR A 199 8.21 -8.42 9.96
CA TYR A 199 8.76 -8.21 11.29
C TYR A 199 9.52 -9.44 11.77
N PHE A 200 10.77 -9.22 12.19
CA PHE A 200 11.69 -10.23 12.69
C PHE A 200 11.98 -9.97 14.16
N ARG A 201 11.98 -11.03 14.96
CA ARG A 201 12.51 -10.98 16.32
C ARG A 201 14.03 -10.99 16.32
N ALA A 202 14.62 -10.44 17.38
CA ALA A 202 16.03 -10.57 17.68
C ALA A 202 16.48 -12.05 17.61
N GLY A 203 17.59 -12.30 16.91
CA GLY A 203 18.15 -13.63 16.67
C GLY A 203 17.39 -14.50 15.66
N SER A 204 16.21 -14.07 15.17
CA SER A 204 15.45 -14.79 14.15
C SER A 204 15.74 -14.26 12.76
N HIS A 205 15.78 -15.16 11.77
CA HIS A 205 15.83 -14.86 10.33
C HIS A 205 14.52 -15.24 9.61
N ILE A 206 13.53 -15.66 10.39
CA ILE A 206 12.19 -16.00 9.94
C ILE A 206 11.26 -14.90 10.45
N PRO A 207 10.49 -14.24 9.56
CA PRO A 207 9.56 -13.22 10.01
C PRO A 207 8.41 -13.83 10.79
N VAL A 208 7.96 -13.14 11.83
CA VAL A 208 6.78 -13.52 12.62
C VAL A 208 5.50 -13.13 11.90
N SER A 209 5.54 -12.02 11.17
CA SER A 209 4.43 -11.54 10.35
C SER A 209 4.96 -10.93 9.06
N ARG A 210 4.17 -11.08 8.00
CA ARG A 210 4.45 -10.53 6.67
C ARG A 210 3.17 -9.91 6.10
N PHE A 211 3.29 -8.71 5.56
CA PHE A 211 2.18 -7.97 4.97
C PHE A 211 2.57 -7.44 3.60
N GLN A 212 1.61 -7.38 2.69
CA GLN A 212 1.68 -6.51 1.51
C GLN A 212 0.87 -5.26 1.82
N LEU A 213 1.53 -4.12 1.78
CA LEU A 213 0.94 -2.82 2.10
C LEU A 213 0.85 -1.96 0.85
N LEU A 214 -0.22 -1.18 0.75
CA LEU A 214 -0.35 -0.05 -0.15
C LEU A 214 -0.49 1.22 0.69
N GLY A 215 0.59 2.00 0.77
CA GLY A 215 0.74 3.08 1.73
C GLY A 215 0.65 2.54 3.16
N LYS A 216 -0.45 2.85 3.85
CA LYS A 216 -0.75 2.34 5.20
C LYS A 216 -1.78 1.21 5.23
N GLN A 217 -2.36 0.86 4.09
CA GLN A 217 -3.45 -0.12 4.00
C GLN A 217 -2.90 -1.53 3.79
N VAL A 218 -3.39 -2.49 4.56
CA VAL A 218 -3.10 -3.91 4.32
C VAL A 218 -3.87 -4.39 3.10
N ARG A 219 -3.15 -4.96 2.13
CA ARG A 219 -3.74 -5.65 0.96
C ARG A 219 -3.68 -7.16 1.11
N ARG A 220 -2.65 -7.64 1.82
CA ARG A 220 -2.49 -9.06 2.14
C ARG A 220 -1.72 -9.22 3.44
N GLN A 221 -2.12 -10.18 4.26
CA GLN A 221 -1.38 -10.64 5.43
C GLN A 221 -1.03 -12.12 5.23
N GLU A 222 0.20 -12.48 5.57
CA GLU A 222 0.68 -13.86 5.59
C GLU A 222 1.06 -14.24 7.02
N GLN A 223 0.51 -15.36 7.48
CA GLN A 223 0.96 -16.00 8.73
C GLN A 223 1.92 -17.11 8.35
N LEU A 224 3.10 -17.06 8.96
CA LEU A 224 4.19 -18.00 8.71
C LEU A 224 4.29 -19.00 9.86
N ASP A 225 4.69 -20.23 9.57
CA ASP A 225 5.08 -21.20 10.59
C ASP A 225 6.50 -20.95 11.12
N ARG A 226 6.99 -21.85 11.97
CA ARG A 226 8.32 -21.75 12.57
C ARG A 226 9.46 -21.91 11.56
N ASP A 227 9.19 -22.47 10.39
CA ASP A 227 10.15 -22.66 9.30
C ASP A 227 10.04 -21.53 8.25
N GLY A 228 9.16 -20.55 8.47
CA GLY A 228 8.92 -19.41 7.57
C GLY A 228 8.02 -19.72 6.39
N ARG A 229 7.33 -20.87 6.40
CA ARG A 229 6.38 -21.25 5.35
C ARG A 229 5.03 -20.60 5.62
N THR A 230 4.42 -20.05 4.58
CA THR A 230 3.09 -19.45 4.69
C THR A 230 2.05 -20.54 4.96
N VAL A 231 1.36 -20.46 6.10
CA VAL A 231 0.30 -21.41 6.50
C VAL A 231 -1.10 -20.81 6.40
N ARG A 232 -1.21 -19.48 6.41
CA ARG A 232 -2.47 -18.77 6.19
C ARG A 232 -2.21 -17.47 5.43
N ILE A 233 -3.12 -17.14 4.51
CA ILE A 233 -3.12 -15.90 3.75
C ILE A 233 -4.47 -15.21 4.00
N VAL A 234 -4.44 -13.93 4.33
CA VAL A 234 -5.63 -13.07 4.35
C VAL A 234 -5.49 -12.07 3.24
N GLU A 235 -6.42 -12.07 2.29
CA GLU A 235 -6.51 -11.07 1.24
C GLU A 235 -7.56 -10.02 1.59
N VAL A 236 -7.20 -8.75 1.41
CA VAL A 236 -8.03 -7.58 1.71
C VAL A 236 -8.32 -6.84 0.41
N GLY A 237 -9.60 -6.63 0.13
CA GLY A 237 -10.06 -6.03 -1.11
C GLY A 237 -11.21 -6.80 -1.71
N TRP A 238 -12.14 -6.06 -2.33
CA TRP A 238 -13.30 -6.65 -2.99
C TRP A 238 -12.89 -7.59 -4.12
N ALA A 239 -13.37 -8.82 -4.04
CA ALA A 239 -13.31 -9.80 -5.13
C ALA A 239 -14.47 -10.79 -5.00
N ARG A 240 -14.63 -11.66 -6.01
CA ARG A 240 -15.52 -12.83 -5.89
C ARG A 240 -15.02 -13.77 -4.79
N ALA A 241 -15.93 -14.49 -4.14
CA ALA A 241 -15.56 -15.45 -3.11
C ALA A 241 -14.60 -16.53 -3.66
N SER A 242 -14.85 -17.02 -4.87
CA SER A 242 -13.99 -17.98 -5.59
C SER A 242 -12.73 -17.40 -6.24
N ALA A 243 -12.46 -16.09 -6.11
CA ALA A 243 -11.27 -15.50 -6.70
C ALA A 243 -10.00 -16.00 -5.98
N THR A 244 -9.49 -17.15 -6.43
CA THR A 244 -8.15 -17.67 -6.19
C THR A 244 -7.45 -17.72 -7.53
N GLY A 245 -6.33 -17.01 -7.69
CA GLY A 245 -5.61 -16.92 -8.98
C GLY A 245 -5.07 -18.24 -9.55
N GLU A 246 -5.42 -19.41 -9.01
CA GLU A 246 -4.93 -20.74 -9.42
C GLU A 246 -5.95 -21.88 -9.25
N SER A 247 -7.25 -21.62 -9.11
CA SER A 247 -8.24 -22.71 -9.01
C SER A 247 -8.96 -22.93 -10.33
N ASP A 248 -8.34 -23.70 -11.21
CA ASP A 248 -9.06 -24.39 -12.28
C ASP A 248 -10.04 -25.39 -11.62
N GLY A 249 -11.33 -25.06 -11.64
CA GLY A 249 -12.39 -26.06 -11.44
C GLY A 249 -13.09 -26.12 -10.07
N ALA A 250 -13.25 -25.00 -9.35
CA ALA A 250 -14.19 -24.98 -8.23
C ALA A 250 -15.60 -24.65 -8.71
N GLU A 251 -16.52 -25.58 -8.47
CA GLU A 251 -17.98 -25.41 -8.51
C GLU A 251 -18.35 -24.06 -7.88
N LEU A 252 -19.14 -23.24 -8.59
CA LEU A 252 -19.51 -21.88 -8.18
C LEU A 252 -20.03 -21.92 -6.74
N SER A 253 -19.32 -21.29 -5.80
CA SER A 253 -19.80 -21.15 -4.44
C SER A 253 -21.12 -20.37 -4.48
N ALA A 254 -22.10 -20.74 -3.66
CA ALA A 254 -23.33 -19.96 -3.48
C ALA A 254 -23.06 -18.48 -3.12
N LEU A 255 -21.84 -18.17 -2.67
CA LEU A 255 -21.38 -16.82 -2.34
C LEU A 255 -20.73 -16.07 -3.51
N ASP A 256 -20.58 -16.65 -4.70
CA ASP A 256 -19.93 -15.96 -5.83
C ASP A 256 -20.71 -14.74 -6.34
N GLU A 257 -22.02 -14.66 -6.05
CA GLU A 257 -22.85 -13.48 -6.30
C GLU A 257 -22.61 -12.35 -5.28
N HIS A 258 -21.94 -12.65 -4.16
CA HIS A 258 -21.65 -11.74 -3.06
C HIS A 258 -20.15 -11.39 -3.03
N PRO A 259 -19.76 -10.11 -3.21
CA PRO A 259 -18.36 -9.73 -3.12
C PRO A 259 -17.83 -9.99 -1.71
N ALA A 260 -16.66 -10.62 -1.63
CA ALA A 260 -15.90 -10.79 -0.40
C ALA A 260 -14.89 -9.64 -0.26
N TRP A 261 -14.93 -8.94 0.86
CA TRP A 261 -13.95 -7.92 1.23
C TRP A 261 -12.70 -8.54 1.86
N LEU A 262 -12.91 -9.55 2.72
CA LEU A 262 -11.84 -10.34 3.33
C LEU A 262 -11.97 -11.78 2.90
N ARG A 263 -10.87 -12.38 2.47
CA ARG A 263 -10.79 -13.81 2.13
C ARG A 263 -9.65 -14.43 2.90
N VAL A 264 -9.94 -15.46 3.70
CA VAL A 264 -8.96 -16.17 4.53
C VAL A 264 -8.72 -17.54 3.93
N PHE A 265 -7.47 -17.80 3.59
CA PHE A 265 -7.02 -19.04 3.01
C PHE A 265 -6.10 -19.79 3.97
N LYS A 266 -6.36 -21.08 4.17
CA LYS A 266 -5.38 -22.01 4.72
C LYS A 266 -4.50 -22.51 3.59
N VAL A 267 -3.19 -22.52 3.78
CA VAL A 267 -2.25 -23.09 2.81
C VAL A 267 -1.97 -24.53 3.21
N LEU A 268 -2.30 -25.46 2.32
CA LEU A 268 -2.09 -26.89 2.50
C LEU A 268 -0.64 -27.28 2.09
N PRO A 269 -0.15 -28.45 2.52
CA PRO A 269 1.10 -29.01 2.00
C PRO A 269 1.07 -29.04 0.46
N GLY A 270 2.16 -28.61 -0.18
CA GLY A 270 2.22 -28.43 -1.64
C GLY A 270 1.78 -27.05 -2.13
N GLY A 271 1.44 -26.11 -1.23
CA GLY A 271 1.16 -24.71 -1.57
C GLY A 271 -0.27 -24.42 -2.02
N LYS A 272 -1.12 -25.45 -2.13
CA LYS A 272 -2.53 -25.29 -2.49
C LYS A 272 -3.26 -24.45 -1.45
N ARG A 273 -3.98 -23.43 -1.89
CA ARG A 273 -4.79 -22.55 -1.03
C ARG A 273 -6.21 -23.10 -0.91
N GLN A 274 -6.72 -23.17 0.31
CA GLN A 274 -8.11 -23.54 0.62
C GLN A 274 -8.78 -22.34 1.29
N LEU A 275 -9.86 -21.81 0.70
CA LEU A 275 -10.67 -20.78 1.36
C LEU A 275 -11.34 -21.40 2.59
N VAL A 276 -11.18 -20.78 3.76
CA VAL A 276 -11.70 -21.31 5.05
C VAL A 276 -12.63 -20.34 5.75
N ALA A 277 -12.51 -19.04 5.47
CA ALA A 277 -13.38 -18.03 6.02
C ALA A 277 -13.41 -16.79 5.12
N LEU A 278 -14.48 -16.02 5.19
CA LEU A 278 -14.62 -14.80 4.40
C LEU A 278 -15.56 -13.80 5.08
N ALA A 279 -15.37 -12.52 4.72
CA ALA A 279 -16.29 -11.44 5.02
C ALA A 279 -16.91 -10.97 3.70
N TRP A 280 -18.20 -11.22 3.48
CA TRP A 280 -18.90 -10.90 2.23
C TRP A 280 -20.03 -9.93 2.44
N ARG A 281 -20.36 -9.18 1.39
CA ARG A 281 -21.47 -8.23 1.42
C ARG A 281 -22.81 -8.97 1.54
N LYS A 282 -23.67 -8.53 2.46
CA LYS A 282 -25.03 -9.09 2.63
C LYS A 282 -25.89 -8.91 1.38
N THR A 283 -25.64 -7.84 0.62
CA THR A 283 -26.33 -7.53 -0.64
C THR A 283 -25.53 -8.00 -1.84
N ARG A 284 -26.23 -8.47 -2.88
CA ARG A 284 -25.63 -8.85 -4.18
C ARG A 284 -25.04 -7.65 -4.92
N PHE A 285 -24.19 -7.93 -5.92
CA PHE A 285 -23.70 -6.93 -6.87
C PHE A 285 -24.85 -6.28 -7.65
N THR A 286 -25.11 -5.00 -7.45
CA THR A 286 -25.78 -4.14 -8.44
C THR A 286 -24.76 -3.32 -9.23
N THR A 287 -23.71 -2.84 -8.56
CA THR A 287 -22.54 -2.17 -9.14
C THR A 287 -21.31 -2.65 -8.39
N ALA A 288 -20.18 -2.82 -9.10
CA ALA A 288 -18.92 -3.15 -8.45
C ALA A 288 -18.51 -2.01 -7.49
N PRO A 289 -18.30 -2.30 -6.19
CA PRO A 289 -17.72 -1.30 -5.31
C PRO A 289 -16.33 -0.91 -5.83
N ASP A 290 -15.91 0.32 -5.54
CA ASP A 290 -14.51 0.67 -5.78
C ASP A 290 -13.64 -0.32 -4.99
N THR A 291 -12.56 -0.80 -5.59
CA THR A 291 -11.63 -1.78 -5.00
C THR A 291 -11.04 -1.30 -3.68
N TYR A 292 -11.10 0.01 -3.41
CA TYR A 292 -10.56 0.66 -2.22
C TYR A 292 -11.61 1.11 -1.19
N ASP A 293 -12.91 0.98 -1.49
CA ASP A 293 -13.97 1.36 -0.56
C ASP A 293 -14.09 0.35 0.56
N GLU A 294 -13.69 0.73 1.77
CA GLU A 294 -13.84 -0.11 2.95
C GLU A 294 -15.34 -0.23 3.32
N PRO A 295 -15.90 -1.45 3.43
CA PRO A 295 -17.28 -1.64 3.85
C PRO A 295 -17.52 -1.27 5.31
N LYS A 296 -18.76 -0.88 5.61
CA LYS A 296 -19.20 -0.80 7.01
C LYS A 296 -19.47 -2.20 7.55
N ASP A 297 -19.18 -2.42 8.84
CA ASP A 297 -19.40 -3.70 9.53
C ASP A 297 -20.83 -4.26 9.33
N GLY A 298 -21.84 -3.39 9.41
CA GLY A 298 -23.25 -3.76 9.22
C GLY A 298 -23.61 -4.26 7.81
N GLU A 299 -22.77 -3.99 6.81
CA GLU A 299 -22.97 -4.40 5.41
C GLU A 299 -22.39 -5.78 5.10
N LEU A 300 -21.61 -6.34 6.03
CA LEU A 300 -20.90 -7.60 5.87
C LEU A 300 -21.49 -8.73 6.72
N ALA A 301 -21.49 -9.93 6.16
CA ALA A 301 -21.63 -11.18 6.86
C ALA A 301 -20.25 -11.85 6.99
N TYR A 302 -20.04 -12.57 8.09
CA TYR A 302 -18.75 -13.18 8.43
C TYR A 302 -18.92 -14.67 8.68
N GLY A 303 -18.23 -15.50 7.92
CA GLY A 303 -18.52 -16.91 7.97
C GLY A 303 -17.70 -17.78 7.03
N LEU A 304 -18.25 -18.95 6.75
CA LEU A 304 -17.60 -20.02 6.02
C LEU A 304 -17.94 -19.96 4.51
N PRO A 305 -17.13 -20.59 3.64
CA PRO A 305 -17.35 -20.64 2.19
C PRO A 305 -18.68 -21.24 1.74
N ASN A 306 -19.35 -21.99 2.61
CA ASN A 306 -20.68 -22.57 2.36
C ASN A 306 -21.84 -21.62 2.72
N GLY A 307 -21.54 -20.36 3.08
CA GLY A 307 -22.53 -19.33 3.40
C GLY A 307 -22.99 -19.31 4.86
N VAL A 308 -22.53 -20.24 5.69
CA VAL A 308 -22.84 -20.26 7.12
C VAL A 308 -22.16 -19.09 7.81
N VAL A 309 -22.96 -18.17 8.36
CA VAL A 309 -22.49 -17.08 9.21
C VAL A 309 -22.06 -17.65 10.56
N LYS A 310 -20.84 -17.33 10.98
CA LYS A 310 -20.23 -17.84 12.23
C LYS A 310 -19.89 -16.73 13.22
N TRP A 311 -19.64 -15.51 12.72
CA TRP A 311 -19.26 -14.36 13.54
C TRP A 311 -20.22 -13.20 13.30
N HIS A 312 -20.47 -12.39 14.33
CA HIS A 312 -21.50 -11.35 14.27
C HIS A 312 -20.94 -9.95 13.99
N SER A 313 -19.61 -9.78 14.04
CA SER A 313 -18.93 -8.51 13.78
C SER A 313 -17.53 -8.72 13.19
N MET A 314 -17.01 -7.67 12.54
CA MET A 314 -15.64 -7.62 12.03
C MET A 314 -14.62 -7.91 13.13
N ARG A 315 -14.85 -7.40 14.33
CA ARG A 315 -13.94 -7.59 15.46
C ARG A 315 -13.86 -9.06 15.91
N GLU A 316 -14.99 -9.75 15.97
CA GLU A 316 -15.02 -11.18 16.29
C GLU A 316 -14.34 -12.01 15.19
N PHE A 317 -14.65 -11.70 13.94
CA PHE A 317 -14.05 -12.34 12.76
C PHE A 317 -12.52 -12.18 12.74
N ALA A 318 -12.05 -10.93 12.85
CA ALA A 318 -10.63 -10.61 12.84
C ALA A 318 -9.88 -11.27 14.00
N ARG A 319 -10.48 -11.32 15.21
CA ARG A 319 -9.88 -12.02 16.35
C ARG A 319 -9.79 -13.52 16.10
N ALA A 320 -10.85 -14.16 15.61
CA ALA A 320 -10.90 -15.59 15.40
C ALA A 320 -9.92 -16.07 14.32
N GLU A 321 -9.75 -15.28 13.25
CA GLU A 321 -8.84 -15.60 12.15
C GLU A 321 -7.45 -14.95 12.27
N ASN A 322 -7.20 -14.24 13.38
CA ASN A 322 -5.96 -13.52 13.68
C ASN A 322 -5.55 -12.54 12.56
N ILE A 323 -6.52 -11.70 12.16
CA ILE A 323 -6.38 -10.67 11.12
C ILE A 323 -5.93 -9.36 11.79
N ASP A 324 -4.89 -8.75 11.22
CA ASP A 324 -4.28 -7.49 11.66
C ASP A 324 -4.38 -6.47 10.53
N LEU A 325 -5.55 -5.83 10.40
CA LEU A 325 -5.85 -4.88 9.31
C LEU A 325 -5.01 -3.60 9.39
N ASP A 326 -4.50 -3.26 10.58
CA ASP A 326 -3.65 -2.09 10.82
C ASP A 326 -2.15 -2.41 10.74
N ALA A 327 -1.79 -3.67 10.47
CA ALA A 327 -0.42 -4.19 10.55
C ALA A 327 0.29 -3.82 11.86
N SER A 328 -0.45 -3.79 12.96
CA SER A 328 0.02 -3.43 14.31
C SER A 328 1.15 -4.34 14.82
N SER A 329 1.18 -5.59 14.37
CA SER A 329 2.24 -6.55 14.68
C SER A 329 3.61 -6.14 14.14
N LEU A 330 3.68 -5.27 13.12
CA LEU A 330 4.93 -4.72 12.60
C LEU A 330 5.62 -3.74 13.57
N ALA A 331 4.90 -3.23 14.58
CA ALA A 331 5.46 -2.34 15.58
C ALA A 331 6.33 -3.06 16.63
N GLY A 332 6.30 -4.40 16.67
CA GLY A 332 7.09 -5.21 17.60
C GLY A 332 6.46 -5.46 18.97
N SER A 333 5.35 -4.79 19.27
CA SER A 333 4.68 -4.87 20.57
C SER A 333 3.91 -6.19 20.82
N SER A 334 4.08 -7.20 19.97
CA SER A 334 3.42 -8.51 20.05
C SER A 334 3.56 -9.19 21.43
N ARG A 335 4.65 -8.90 22.17
CA ARG A 335 4.89 -9.40 23.53
C ARG A 335 3.81 -8.96 24.54
N ARG A 336 3.10 -7.85 24.29
CA ARG A 336 1.96 -7.41 25.13
C ARG A 336 0.62 -8.00 24.70
N GLN A 337 0.46 -8.42 23.43
CA GLN A 337 -0.79 -9.01 22.95
C GLN A 337 -0.93 -10.48 23.40
N SER A 338 0.14 -11.28 23.38
CA SER A 338 0.08 -12.67 23.84
C SER A 338 -0.06 -12.85 25.36
N ALA A 339 0.21 -11.80 26.15
CA ALA A 339 0.00 -11.82 27.61
C ALA A 339 -1.38 -11.29 28.03
N ARG A 340 -2.21 -10.86 27.06
CA ARG A 340 -3.57 -10.34 27.28
C ARG A 340 -4.66 -11.13 26.54
N MET A 341 -4.28 -12.19 25.83
CA MET A 341 -5.20 -13.20 25.27
C MET A 341 -5.16 -14.44 26.15
#